data_AF-H1VZ84-F1
#
_entry.id   AF-H1VZ84-F1
#
_cell.length_a   1.000
_cell.length_b   1.000
_cell.length_c   1.000
_cell.angle_alpha   90.00
_cell.angle_beta   90.00
_cell.angle_gamma   90.00
#
_symmetry.space_group_name_H-M   'P 1'
#
loop_
_entity.id
_entity.type
_entity.pdbx_description
1 polymer ?
#
loop_
_entity_poly.entity_id
_entity_poly.type
_entity_poly.pdbx_seq_one_letter_code
_entity_poly.pdbx_strand_id
1 'polypeptide(L)'
;MDDNTSIRIVPMKPGEKPASSPVCTQAYMCKDGNDRLFGERIRGEDTVSSKRKRDGEIWSQAMEMEDEDGTRKLLRTHFPREYIQRYGTMEKFIRSKKRKVAVEHVPDFPVKGWVVPPELLQWRKENFDIGRVGKPISLILIGPPRCGKTQWALSFGRPAEMSNRFCFDALTEDCTHLVVNDFVVKHFKPWKEFMGGQMRVDATGKYRAEKVVEWGKPAIWTCNKDNDLRKNPAVKEFLASSSVVVVEIDRNLWCKDEV
;
A
#
# COMPACT_ATOMS: atom_id res chain seq x y z
N MET A 1 40.17 -17.16 58.98
CA MET A 1 40.17 -18.25 57.99
C MET A 1 38.75 -18.34 57.50
N ASP A 2 38.49 -17.89 56.28
CA ASP A 2 37.14 -17.94 55.72
C ASP A 2 36.74 -19.39 55.51
N ASP A 3 35.70 -19.79 56.23
CA ASP A 3 35.18 -21.15 56.24
C ASP A 3 34.45 -21.43 54.92
N ASN A 4 35.21 -21.89 53.92
CA ASN A 4 34.68 -22.32 52.64
C ASN A 4 33.94 -23.68 52.71
N THR A 5 33.68 -24.26 53.90
CA THR A 5 32.90 -25.52 54.03
C THR A 5 31.40 -25.36 53.74
N SER A 6 30.94 -24.14 53.46
CA SER A 6 29.54 -23.81 53.22
C SER A 6 29.09 -23.92 51.75
N ILE A 7 30.01 -24.06 50.78
CA ILE A 7 29.65 -24.21 49.36
C ILE A 7 29.54 -25.69 48.99
N ARG A 8 28.31 -26.21 48.94
CA ARG A 8 28.00 -27.54 48.39
C ARG A 8 27.59 -27.42 46.93
N ILE A 9 28.41 -27.96 46.03
CA ILE A 9 28.05 -28.11 44.61
C ILE A 9 27.22 -29.38 44.47
N VAL A 10 25.93 -29.25 44.09
CA VAL A 10 25.05 -30.38 43.80
C VAL A 10 25.08 -30.63 42.28
N PRO A 11 25.68 -31.73 41.80
CA PRO A 11 25.71 -32.03 40.38
C PRO A 11 24.32 -32.43 39.88
N MET A 12 23.97 -31.99 38.67
CA MET A 12 22.72 -32.39 38.01
C MET A 12 22.74 -33.89 37.73
N LYS A 13 21.60 -34.57 37.92
CA LYS A 13 21.48 -35.99 37.59
C LYS A 13 21.64 -36.19 36.07
N PRO A 14 22.34 -37.24 35.61
CA PRO A 14 22.50 -37.52 34.18
C PRO A 14 21.13 -37.63 33.49
N GLY A 15 20.93 -36.89 32.39
CA GLY A 15 19.70 -36.93 31.58
C GLY A 15 18.61 -35.92 31.96
N GLU A 16 18.73 -35.22 33.09
CA GLU A 16 17.83 -34.11 33.40
C GLU A 16 18.13 -32.89 32.52
N LYS A 17 17.11 -32.10 32.17
CA LYS A 17 17.29 -30.86 31.40
C LYS A 17 17.68 -29.72 32.35
N PRO A 18 18.57 -28.80 31.94
CA PRO A 18 18.87 -27.61 32.73
C PRO A 18 17.61 -26.80 33.03
N ALA A 19 17.54 -26.22 34.23
CA ALA A 19 16.44 -25.35 34.61
C ALA A 19 16.37 -24.12 33.67
N SER A 20 15.16 -23.79 33.21
CA SER A 20 14.91 -22.72 32.24
C SER A 20 14.75 -21.32 32.85
N SER A 21 14.72 -21.24 34.19
CA SER A 21 14.60 -19.99 34.94
C SER A 21 15.26 -20.11 36.31
N PRO A 22 15.69 -18.98 36.93
CA PRO A 22 16.18 -18.97 38.30
C PRO A 22 15.16 -19.55 39.30
N VAL A 23 13.86 -19.37 39.07
CA VAL A 23 12.79 -19.98 39.87
C VAL A 23 12.79 -21.50 39.75
N CYS A 24 12.93 -22.03 38.53
CA CYS A 24 13.08 -23.47 38.30
C CYS A 24 14.37 -24.01 38.94
N THR A 25 15.47 -23.24 38.91
CA THR A 25 16.72 -23.60 39.58
C THR A 25 16.55 -23.67 41.09
N GLN A 26 15.89 -22.68 41.72
CA GLN A 26 15.58 -22.71 43.14
C GLN A 26 14.65 -23.88 43.51
N ALA A 27 13.61 -24.13 42.71
CA ALA A 27 12.71 -25.26 42.92
C ALA A 27 13.43 -26.61 42.80
N TYR A 28 14.40 -26.72 41.89
CA TYR A 28 15.26 -27.89 41.77
C TYR A 28 16.16 -28.07 43.00
N MET A 29 16.74 -26.98 43.51
CA MET A 29 17.59 -27.02 44.71
C MET A 29 16.82 -27.44 45.97
N CYS A 30 15.52 -27.13 46.07
CA CYS A 30 14.62 -27.60 47.13
C CYS A 30 14.07 -29.02 46.93
N LYS A 31 14.32 -29.66 45.79
CA LYS A 31 13.90 -31.04 45.54
C LYS A 31 14.56 -31.96 46.56
N ASP A 32 13.85 -32.98 47.02
CA ASP A 32 14.34 -33.98 47.99
C ASP A 32 14.63 -33.42 49.40
N GLY A 33 13.99 -32.32 49.82
CA GLY A 33 14.03 -31.82 51.21
C GLY A 33 15.27 -31.00 51.58
N ASN A 34 15.99 -30.49 50.58
CA ASN A 34 17.19 -29.68 50.78
C ASN A 34 16.82 -28.18 50.81
N ASP A 35 16.32 -27.70 51.95
CA ASP A 35 15.89 -26.29 52.14
C ASP A 35 17.03 -25.28 52.29
N ARG A 36 18.22 -25.57 51.75
CA ARG A 36 19.43 -24.74 51.91
C ARG A 36 19.54 -23.61 50.88
N LEU A 37 18.46 -22.87 50.67
CA LEU A 37 18.50 -21.60 49.95
C LEU A 37 18.89 -20.48 50.93
N PHE A 38 20.03 -19.84 50.69
CA PHE A 38 20.39 -18.61 51.39
C PHE A 38 19.70 -17.43 50.70
N GLY A 39 18.87 -16.69 51.45
CA GLY A 39 18.20 -15.47 50.98
C GLY A 39 16.70 -15.64 50.66
N GLU A 40 16.06 -14.54 50.25
CA GLU A 40 14.64 -14.54 49.87
C GLU A 40 14.41 -15.31 48.56
N ARG A 41 13.26 -16.01 48.48
CA ARG A 41 12.85 -16.73 47.27
C ARG A 41 12.70 -15.74 46.13
N ILE A 42 13.29 -16.04 44.97
CA ILE A 42 13.13 -15.22 43.77
C ILE A 42 11.64 -15.31 43.40
N ARG A 43 10.91 -14.24 43.67
CA ARG A 43 9.56 -14.05 43.15
C ARG A 43 9.72 -13.92 41.65
N GLY A 44 8.92 -14.66 40.88
CA GLY A 44 9.07 -14.79 39.44
C GLY A 44 9.08 -13.45 38.73
N GLU A 45 10.25 -12.83 38.65
CA GLU A 45 10.52 -11.84 37.63
C GLU A 45 10.55 -12.58 36.32
N ASP A 46 9.86 -12.01 35.34
CA ASP A 46 9.92 -12.47 33.96
C ASP A 46 11.37 -12.65 33.57
N THR A 47 11.79 -13.90 33.41
CA THR A 47 13.13 -14.18 32.93
C THR A 47 13.36 -13.43 31.63
N VAL A 48 14.62 -13.10 31.33
CA VAL A 48 14.97 -12.49 30.04
C VAL A 48 14.39 -13.30 28.86
N SER A 49 14.27 -14.62 29.01
CA SER A 49 13.61 -15.51 28.05
C SER A 49 12.09 -15.31 27.95
N SER A 50 11.35 -15.20 29.06
CA SER A 50 9.89 -15.00 29.03
C SER A 50 9.53 -13.61 28.49
N LYS A 51 10.31 -12.58 28.86
CA LYS A 51 10.17 -11.23 28.32
C LYS A 51 10.38 -11.21 26.81
N ARG A 52 11.46 -11.81 26.29
CA ARG A 52 11.73 -11.89 24.85
C ARG A 52 10.62 -12.59 24.08
N LYS A 53 10.01 -13.63 24.66
CA LYS A 53 8.87 -14.33 24.06
C LYS A 53 7.67 -13.41 23.91
N ARG A 54 7.26 -12.72 24.98
CA ARG A 54 6.15 -11.76 24.94
C ARG A 54 6.41 -10.62 23.97
N ASP A 55 7.62 -10.05 23.98
CA ASP A 55 8.00 -8.99 23.06
C ASP A 55 7.85 -9.48 21.60
N GLY A 56 8.30 -10.70 21.32
CA GLY A 56 8.15 -11.34 20.00
C GLY A 56 6.68 -11.54 19.59
N GLU A 57 5.82 -11.98 20.51
CA GLU A 57 4.38 -12.12 20.27
C GLU A 57 3.73 -10.77 19.92
N ILE A 58 4.07 -9.70 20.64
CA ILE A 58 3.54 -8.35 20.38
C ILE A 58 4.03 -7.82 19.03
N TRP A 59 5.29 -8.05 18.67
CA TRP A 59 5.80 -7.70 17.34
C TRP A 59 5.12 -8.50 16.22
N SER A 60 4.84 -9.78 16.44
CA SER A 60 4.07 -10.61 15.49
C SER A 60 2.67 -10.05 15.30
N GLN A 61 1.99 -9.70 16.40
CA GLN A 61 0.69 -9.07 16.36
C GLN A 61 0.73 -7.74 15.58
N ALA A 62 1.72 -6.87 15.86
CA ALA A 62 1.90 -5.63 15.12
C ALA A 62 2.18 -5.86 13.62
N MET A 63 2.83 -6.97 13.25
CA MET A 63 3.06 -7.36 11.85
C MET A 63 1.79 -7.84 11.14
N GLU A 64 0.85 -8.44 11.87
CA GLU A 64 -0.42 -8.94 11.31
C GLU A 64 -1.51 -7.87 11.26
N MET A 65 -1.44 -6.84 12.11
CA MET A 65 -2.42 -5.75 12.10
C MET A 65 -2.39 -4.96 10.78
N GLU A 66 -3.58 -4.60 10.30
CA GLU A 66 -3.79 -3.78 9.08
C GLU A 66 -4.15 -2.32 9.41
N ASP A 67 -4.46 -2.01 10.68
CA ASP A 67 -4.89 -0.69 11.08
C ASP A 67 -3.74 0.14 11.69
N GLU A 68 -3.65 1.40 11.26
CA GLU A 68 -2.59 2.31 11.71
C GLU A 68 -2.71 2.62 13.21
N ASP A 69 -3.92 2.98 13.66
CA ASP A 69 -4.15 3.51 15.01
C ASP A 69 -3.99 2.44 16.09
N GLY A 70 -4.48 1.22 15.86
CA GLY A 70 -4.28 0.09 16.76
C GLY A 70 -2.83 -0.36 16.79
N THR A 71 -2.15 -0.44 15.63
CA THR A 71 -0.71 -0.76 15.60
C THR A 71 0.09 0.29 16.38
N ARG A 72 -0.25 1.58 16.21
CA ARG A 72 0.37 2.69 16.95
C ARG A 72 0.12 2.56 18.45
N LYS A 73 -1.11 2.28 18.87
CA LYS A 73 -1.49 2.11 20.28
C LYS A 73 -0.75 0.93 20.90
N LEU A 74 -0.69 -0.21 20.21
CA LEU A 74 0.00 -1.42 20.67
C LEU A 74 1.49 -1.14 20.90
N LEU A 75 2.17 -0.58 19.90
CA LEU A 75 3.61 -0.30 19.97
C LEU A 75 3.94 0.76 21.03
N ARG A 76 3.12 1.81 21.19
CA ARG A 76 3.31 2.81 22.25
C ARG A 76 3.09 2.24 23.66
N THR A 77 2.18 1.26 23.80
CA THR A 77 1.87 0.65 25.09
C THR A 77 2.98 -0.30 25.54
N HIS A 78 3.46 -1.15 24.65
CA HIS A 78 4.41 -2.21 25.00
C HIS A 78 5.89 -1.84 24.77
N PHE A 79 6.18 -0.91 23.86
CA PHE A 79 7.53 -0.48 23.51
C PHE A 79 7.70 1.05 23.52
N PRO A 80 7.33 1.76 24.61
CA PRO A 80 7.34 3.22 24.65
C PRO A 80 8.74 3.83 24.45
N ARG A 81 9.78 3.18 24.98
CA ARG A 81 11.16 3.66 24.88
C ARG A 81 11.67 3.55 23.44
N GLU A 82 11.49 2.39 22.83
CA GLU A 82 11.85 2.12 21.44
C GLU A 82 11.07 3.04 20.49
N TYR A 83 9.79 3.27 20.77
CA TYR A 83 8.96 4.20 20.02
C TYR A 83 9.50 5.62 20.01
N ILE A 84 9.99 6.12 21.15
CA ILE A 84 10.63 7.44 21.22
C ILE A 84 11.98 7.44 20.51
N GLN A 85 12.83 6.44 20.79
CA GLN A 85 14.19 6.37 20.24
C GLN A 85 14.23 6.14 18.72
N ARG A 86 13.25 5.42 18.17
CA ARG A 86 13.14 5.05 16.75
C ARG A 86 11.87 5.60 16.09
N TYR A 87 11.38 6.74 16.59
CA TYR A 87 10.10 7.32 16.20
C TYR A 87 9.89 7.37 14.68
N GLY A 88 10.85 7.93 13.93
CA GLY A 88 10.72 8.05 12.47
C GLY A 88 10.61 6.71 11.73
N THR A 89 11.30 5.68 12.20
CA THR A 89 11.24 4.34 11.59
C THR A 89 9.94 3.63 11.97
N MET A 90 9.52 3.73 13.23
CA MET A 90 8.29 3.13 13.71
C MET A 90 7.05 3.78 13.09
N GLU A 91 7.01 5.10 12.96
CA GLU A 91 5.92 5.79 12.25
C GLU A 91 5.84 5.39 10.78
N LYS A 92 6.97 5.16 10.10
CA LYS A 92 6.96 4.65 8.72
C LYS A 92 6.34 3.24 8.64
N PHE A 93 6.71 2.36 9.56
CA PHE A 93 6.12 1.02 9.66
C PHE A 93 4.62 1.10 9.94
N ILE A 94 4.21 1.90 10.92
CA ILE A 94 2.80 2.10 11.28
C ILE A 94 1.99 2.65 10.09
N ARG A 95 2.50 3.68 9.41
CA ARG A 95 1.86 4.26 8.21
C ARG A 95 1.80 3.30 7.03
N SER A 96 2.69 2.30 6.96
CA SER A 96 2.60 1.25 5.94
C SER A 96 1.45 0.28 6.16
N LYS A 97 0.88 0.22 7.38
CA LYS A 97 -0.30 -0.60 7.68
C LYS A 97 -1.55 -0.05 7.02
N LYS A 98 -1.69 1.27 7.00
CA LYS A 98 -2.84 1.93 6.37
C LYS A 98 -2.93 1.55 4.90
N ARG A 99 -3.92 0.70 4.58
CA ARG A 99 -4.29 0.42 3.19
C ARG A 99 -4.61 1.76 2.52
N LYS A 100 -3.89 2.09 1.46
CA LYS A 100 -4.28 3.19 0.59
C LYS A 100 -5.53 2.72 -0.16
N VAL A 101 -6.65 3.35 0.16
CA VAL A 101 -7.94 3.11 -0.48
C VAL A 101 -8.13 4.22 -1.50
N ALA A 102 -8.41 3.86 -2.74
CA ALA A 102 -8.84 4.79 -3.77
C ALA A 102 -10.19 5.39 -3.37
N VAL A 103 -10.30 6.71 -3.47
CA VAL A 103 -11.51 7.45 -3.11
C VAL A 103 -12.19 7.88 -4.40
N GLU A 104 -13.51 7.97 -4.36
CA GLU A 104 -14.28 8.61 -5.44
C GLU A 104 -13.89 10.08 -5.52
N HIS A 105 -13.70 10.59 -6.73
CA HIS A 105 -13.40 12.00 -6.89
C HIS A 105 -14.68 12.81 -6.72
N VAL A 106 -14.70 13.69 -5.73
CA VAL A 106 -15.76 14.66 -5.52
C VAL A 106 -15.28 16.00 -6.07
N PRO A 107 -15.89 16.53 -7.16
CA PRO A 107 -15.54 17.84 -7.65
C PRO A 107 -15.81 18.94 -6.61
N ASP A 108 -14.90 19.90 -6.48
CA ASP A 108 -15.07 21.07 -5.60
C ASP A 108 -16.09 22.10 -6.12
N PHE A 109 -16.78 21.79 -7.21
CA PHE A 109 -17.73 22.66 -7.89
C PHE A 109 -18.98 21.89 -8.32
N PRO A 110 -20.16 22.55 -8.37
CA PRO A 110 -21.40 21.89 -8.75
C PRO A 110 -21.37 21.51 -10.23
N VAL A 111 -21.48 20.22 -10.52
CA VAL A 111 -21.72 19.71 -11.87
C VAL A 111 -23.23 19.50 -12.02
N LYS A 112 -23.93 20.39 -12.73
CA LYS A 112 -25.39 20.23 -13.01
C LYS A 112 -25.70 19.03 -13.91
N GLY A 113 -24.74 18.58 -14.72
CA GLY A 113 -24.88 17.41 -15.57
C GLY A 113 -23.77 17.31 -16.62
N TRP A 114 -23.54 16.10 -17.12
CA TRP A 114 -22.59 15.84 -18.19
C TRP A 114 -23.31 15.73 -19.55
N VAL A 115 -22.83 16.47 -20.54
CA VAL A 115 -23.25 16.39 -21.95
C VAL A 115 -22.18 15.62 -22.71
N VAL A 116 -22.33 14.30 -22.71
CA VAL A 116 -21.28 13.36 -23.14
C VAL A 116 -21.65 12.77 -24.50
N PRO A 117 -20.74 12.75 -25.49
CA PRO A 117 -20.96 12.08 -26.76
C PRO A 117 -21.32 10.59 -26.58
N PRO A 118 -22.20 10.01 -27.42
CA PRO A 118 -22.61 8.61 -27.32
C PRO A 118 -21.44 7.63 -27.29
N GLU A 119 -20.35 7.92 -28.01
CA GLU A 119 -19.14 7.10 -28.08
C GLU A 119 -18.48 6.94 -26.71
N LEU A 120 -18.47 8.00 -25.90
CA LEU A 120 -17.92 7.97 -24.54
C LEU A 120 -18.83 7.23 -23.57
N LEU A 121 -20.16 7.36 -23.75
CA LEU A 121 -21.13 6.59 -22.96
C LEU A 121 -21.01 5.09 -23.26
N GLN A 122 -20.88 4.74 -24.54
CA GLN A 122 -20.69 3.36 -24.98
C GLN A 122 -19.38 2.78 -24.44
N TRP A 123 -18.27 3.50 -24.59
CA TRP A 123 -16.98 3.08 -24.05
C TRP A 123 -17.04 2.85 -22.53
N ARG A 124 -17.69 3.75 -21.78
CA ARG A 124 -17.84 3.62 -20.33
C ARG A 124 -18.63 2.36 -19.98
N LYS A 125 -19.74 2.11 -20.67
CA LYS A 125 -20.57 0.91 -20.46
C LYS A 125 -19.75 -0.36 -20.68
N GLU A 126 -19.03 -0.46 -21.78
CA GLU A 126 -18.21 -1.64 -22.14
C GLU A 126 -17.03 -1.92 -21.20
N ASN A 127 -16.53 -0.91 -20.50
CA ASN A 127 -15.32 -1.04 -19.68
C ASN A 127 -15.60 -1.07 -18.17
N PHE A 128 -16.78 -0.64 -17.71
CA PHE A 128 -17.13 -0.59 -16.29
C PHE A 128 -18.34 -1.46 -15.90
N ASP A 129 -19.01 -2.10 -16.86
CA ASP A 129 -20.09 -3.06 -16.57
C ASP A 129 -19.55 -4.33 -15.88
N ILE A 130 -20.37 -4.88 -14.96
CA ILE A 130 -20.05 -6.06 -14.16
C ILE A 130 -19.95 -7.30 -15.07
N GLY A 131 -18.87 -8.09 -14.93
CA GLY A 131 -18.70 -9.36 -15.67
C GLY A 131 -17.92 -9.26 -16.98
N ARG A 132 -17.22 -8.15 -17.20
CA ARG A 132 -16.35 -7.94 -18.36
C ARG A 132 -15.33 -9.08 -18.54
N VAL A 133 -15.35 -9.68 -19.74
CA VAL A 133 -14.39 -10.71 -20.17
C VAL A 133 -13.40 -10.08 -21.17
N GLY A 134 -12.11 -10.21 -20.93
CA GLY A 134 -11.05 -9.74 -21.84
C GLY A 134 -10.28 -8.51 -21.38
N LYS A 135 -9.36 -8.01 -22.22
CA LYS A 135 -8.40 -6.93 -21.89
C LYS A 135 -9.03 -5.54 -21.99
N PRO A 136 -8.94 -4.64 -20.99
CA PRO A 136 -9.61 -3.33 -21.00
C PRO A 136 -9.18 -2.46 -22.17
N ILE A 137 -10.13 -1.67 -22.65
CA ILE A 137 -9.92 -0.73 -23.75
C ILE A 137 -9.66 0.63 -23.13
N SER A 138 -8.46 1.16 -23.33
CA SER A 138 -8.15 2.53 -22.93
C SER A 138 -8.80 3.56 -23.84
N LEU A 139 -8.92 4.78 -23.34
CA LEU A 139 -9.54 5.92 -24.01
C LEU A 139 -8.55 7.09 -24.08
N ILE A 140 -8.52 7.78 -25.21
CA ILE A 140 -7.80 9.06 -25.36
C ILE A 140 -8.82 10.15 -25.69
N LEU A 141 -8.88 11.18 -24.84
CA LEU A 141 -9.71 12.37 -25.01
C LEU A 141 -8.84 13.55 -25.45
N ILE A 142 -9.08 14.04 -26.66
CA ILE A 142 -8.33 15.14 -27.27
C ILE A 142 -9.26 16.34 -27.41
N GLY A 143 -8.94 17.49 -26.84
CA GLY A 143 -9.79 18.68 -27.03
C GLY A 143 -9.24 19.93 -26.36
N PRO A 144 -9.89 21.10 -26.52
CA PRO A 144 -9.44 22.35 -25.90
C PRO A 144 -9.28 22.25 -24.37
N PRO A 145 -8.45 23.11 -23.75
CA PRO A 145 -8.41 23.20 -22.29
C PRO A 145 -9.78 23.59 -21.74
N ARG A 146 -10.09 23.14 -20.51
CA ARG A 146 -11.33 23.46 -19.78
C ARG A 146 -12.65 22.96 -20.42
N CYS A 147 -12.61 22.07 -21.41
CA CYS A 147 -13.84 21.44 -21.92
C CYS A 147 -14.39 20.30 -21.04
N GLY A 148 -13.77 20.01 -19.90
CA GLY A 148 -14.26 19.04 -18.92
C GLY A 148 -13.73 17.60 -19.07
N LYS A 149 -12.77 17.33 -19.96
CA LYS A 149 -12.20 15.98 -20.21
C LYS A 149 -11.75 15.26 -18.93
N THR A 150 -10.86 15.91 -18.19
CA THR A 150 -10.27 15.35 -16.96
C THR A 150 -11.35 15.19 -15.88
N GLN A 151 -12.21 16.19 -15.72
CA GLN A 151 -13.26 16.16 -14.71
C GLN A 151 -14.31 15.08 -15.03
N TRP A 152 -14.63 14.86 -16.30
CA TRP A 152 -15.51 13.77 -16.72
C TRP A 152 -14.90 12.42 -16.39
N ALA A 153 -13.62 12.22 -16.74
CA ALA A 153 -12.90 10.99 -16.43
C ALA A 153 -12.85 10.73 -14.91
N LEU A 154 -12.68 11.77 -14.10
CA LEU A 154 -12.67 11.64 -12.65
C LEU A 154 -14.07 11.42 -12.04
N SER A 155 -15.15 11.82 -12.73
CA SER A 155 -16.52 11.88 -12.18
C SER A 155 -17.20 10.54 -11.86
N PHE A 156 -16.53 9.41 -12.11
CA PHE A 156 -17.09 8.09 -11.86
C PHE A 156 -16.06 7.11 -11.33
N GLY A 157 -16.54 6.14 -10.53
CA GLY A 157 -15.68 5.15 -9.91
C GLY A 157 -14.64 5.78 -8.99
N ARG A 158 -13.51 5.09 -8.84
CA ARG A 158 -12.38 5.48 -7.99
C ARG A 158 -11.13 5.64 -8.87
N PRO A 159 -10.93 6.80 -9.52
CA PRO A 159 -9.81 7.01 -10.42
C PRO A 159 -8.50 7.14 -9.63
N ALA A 160 -7.41 6.60 -10.18
CA ALA A 160 -6.07 7.08 -9.85
C ALA A 160 -5.70 8.22 -10.81
N GLU A 161 -5.52 9.44 -10.32
CA GLU A 161 -5.12 10.57 -11.15
C GLU A 161 -3.60 10.71 -11.26
N MET A 162 -3.11 10.94 -12.47
CA MET A 162 -1.71 11.25 -12.78
C MET A 162 -1.64 12.45 -13.70
N SER A 163 -1.18 13.60 -13.21
CA SER A 163 -1.06 14.83 -14.00
C SER A 163 0.39 15.19 -14.30
N ASN A 164 1.20 15.44 -13.26
CA ASN A 164 2.56 15.96 -13.42
C ASN A 164 3.67 14.97 -13.02
N ARG A 165 3.35 14.02 -12.14
CA ARG A 165 4.30 13.01 -11.66
C ARG A 165 3.61 11.67 -11.55
N PHE A 166 4.29 10.63 -12.00
CA PHE A 166 3.79 9.28 -11.83
C PHE A 166 4.08 8.74 -10.42
N CYS A 167 3.04 8.25 -9.74
CA CYS A 167 3.13 7.68 -8.41
C CYS A 167 2.54 6.26 -8.38
N PHE A 168 3.40 5.24 -8.49
CA PHE A 168 2.97 3.83 -8.42
C PHE A 168 2.32 3.43 -7.09
N ASP A 169 2.45 4.24 -6.04
CA ASP A 169 1.81 3.98 -4.76
C ASP A 169 0.39 4.55 -4.67
N ALA A 170 -0.07 5.30 -5.68
CA ALA A 170 -1.47 5.70 -5.82
C ALA A 170 -2.29 4.70 -6.68
N LEU A 171 -1.63 3.72 -7.30
CA LEU A 171 -2.28 2.63 -8.03
C LEU A 171 -2.62 1.51 -7.05
N THR A 172 -3.81 1.57 -6.48
CA THR A 172 -4.30 0.60 -5.50
C THR A 172 -5.26 -0.38 -6.15
N GLU A 173 -5.46 -1.54 -5.51
CA GLU A 173 -6.31 -2.61 -6.04
C GLU A 173 -7.77 -2.19 -6.20
N ASP A 174 -8.23 -1.21 -5.43
CA ASP A 174 -9.58 -0.70 -5.45
C ASP A 174 -9.78 0.49 -6.40
N CYS A 175 -8.71 0.97 -7.06
CA CYS A 175 -8.86 1.87 -8.19
C CYS A 175 -9.73 1.21 -9.26
N THR A 176 -10.59 1.97 -9.92
CA THR A 176 -11.40 1.48 -11.04
C THR A 176 -10.72 1.68 -12.38
N HIS A 177 -9.94 2.76 -12.51
CA HIS A 177 -9.24 3.13 -13.73
C HIS A 177 -8.17 4.18 -13.43
N LEU A 178 -7.34 4.48 -14.44
CA LEU A 178 -6.26 5.45 -14.38
C LEU A 178 -6.65 6.66 -15.22
N VAL A 179 -6.49 7.87 -14.69
CA VAL A 179 -6.64 9.11 -15.45
C VAL A 179 -5.27 9.74 -15.61
N VAL A 180 -4.78 9.79 -16.85
CA VAL A 180 -3.49 10.40 -17.19
C VAL A 180 -3.74 11.74 -17.88
N ASN A 181 -3.51 12.83 -17.16
CA ASN A 181 -3.83 14.17 -17.61
C ASN A 181 -2.60 14.94 -18.09
N ASP A 182 -2.65 15.45 -19.32
CA ASP A 182 -1.63 16.32 -19.93
C ASP A 182 -0.19 15.78 -19.85
N PHE A 183 -0.05 14.45 -19.94
CA PHE A 183 1.21 13.78 -19.70
C PHE A 183 2.09 13.66 -20.95
N VAL A 184 3.40 13.91 -20.80
CA VAL A 184 4.39 13.74 -21.87
C VAL A 184 4.95 12.32 -21.85
N VAL A 185 4.55 11.51 -22.84
CA VAL A 185 4.86 10.06 -22.95
C VAL A 185 6.34 9.72 -22.77
N LYS A 186 7.26 10.58 -23.24
CA LYS A 186 8.72 10.38 -23.11
C LYS A 186 9.17 10.17 -21.65
N HIS A 187 8.45 10.73 -20.69
CA HIS A 187 8.80 10.67 -19.26
C HIS A 187 8.10 9.54 -18.51
N PHE A 188 7.25 8.76 -19.18
CA PHE A 188 6.49 7.68 -18.55
C PHE A 188 6.70 6.38 -19.29
N LYS A 189 7.71 5.63 -18.83
CA LYS A 189 8.16 4.39 -19.48
C LYS A 189 7.04 3.37 -19.69
N PRO A 190 6.20 3.02 -18.69
CA PRO A 190 5.21 1.96 -18.87
C PRO A 190 3.92 2.42 -19.57
N TRP A 191 3.99 3.45 -20.42
CA TRP A 191 2.80 4.01 -21.08
C TRP A 191 2.10 2.99 -21.98
N LYS A 192 2.84 2.09 -22.64
CA LYS A 192 2.27 1.05 -23.53
C LYS A 192 1.47 0.02 -22.73
N GLU A 193 1.93 -0.29 -21.53
CA GLU A 193 1.34 -1.28 -20.65
C GLU A 193 0.01 -0.75 -20.10
N PHE A 194 -0.01 0.50 -19.63
CA PHE A 194 -1.25 1.15 -19.18
C PHE A 194 -2.22 1.43 -20.32
N MET A 195 -1.76 2.04 -21.42
CA MET A 195 -2.60 2.33 -22.58
C MET A 195 -3.10 1.04 -23.24
N GLY A 196 -2.29 -0.01 -23.24
CA GLY A 196 -2.68 -1.32 -23.73
C GLY A 196 -3.60 -2.08 -22.79
N GLY A 197 -3.80 -1.67 -21.54
CA GLY A 197 -4.63 -2.41 -20.59
C GLY A 197 -4.00 -3.72 -20.11
N GLN A 198 -2.68 -3.75 -19.91
CA GLN A 198 -1.99 -4.95 -19.43
C GLN A 198 -2.39 -5.30 -17.99
N MET A 199 -2.48 -6.60 -17.68
CA MET A 199 -2.81 -7.09 -16.34
C MET A 199 -1.72 -6.79 -15.33
N ARG A 200 -0.46 -6.83 -15.75
CA ARG A 200 0.71 -6.59 -14.90
C ARG A 200 1.56 -5.53 -15.57
N VAL A 201 2.03 -4.57 -14.79
CA VAL A 201 2.86 -3.47 -15.25
C VAL A 201 4.12 -3.39 -14.40
N ASP A 202 5.26 -3.52 -15.05
CA ASP A 202 6.55 -3.44 -14.38
C ASP A 202 6.98 -1.98 -14.23
N ALA A 203 7.11 -1.56 -12.98
CA ALA A 203 7.48 -0.21 -12.59
C ALA A 203 8.94 -0.18 -12.14
N THR A 204 9.83 0.30 -13.02
CA THR A 204 11.23 0.58 -12.67
C THR A 204 11.37 2.02 -12.16
N GLY A 205 11.57 2.18 -10.85
CA GLY A 205 11.92 3.47 -10.25
C GLY A 205 13.42 3.76 -10.40
N LYS A 206 13.80 4.99 -10.75
CA LYS A 206 15.23 5.39 -10.87
C LYS A 206 16.05 5.13 -9.59
N TYR A 207 15.39 5.06 -8.43
CA TYR A 207 16.01 4.87 -7.11
C TYR A 207 15.23 3.89 -6.21
N ARG A 208 14.43 2.98 -6.78
CA ARG A 208 13.61 2.03 -6.03
C ARG A 208 13.66 0.65 -6.68
N ALA A 209 13.55 -0.39 -5.87
CA ALA A 209 13.35 -1.75 -6.36
C ALA A 209 12.17 -1.81 -7.33
N GLU A 210 12.29 -2.69 -8.33
CA GLU A 210 11.23 -2.95 -9.30
C GLU A 210 9.95 -3.36 -8.56
N LYS A 211 8.84 -2.73 -8.95
CA LYS A 211 7.52 -3.04 -8.40
C LYS A 211 6.65 -3.53 -9.54
N VAL A 212 6.03 -4.69 -9.37
CA VAL A 212 4.97 -5.14 -10.27
C VAL A 212 3.66 -4.56 -9.77
N VAL A 213 2.93 -3.84 -10.62
CA VAL A 213 1.57 -3.36 -10.33
C VAL A 213 0.59 -4.26 -11.05
N GLU A 214 -0.30 -4.89 -10.28
CA GLU A 214 -1.47 -5.57 -10.84
C GLU A 214 -2.50 -4.49 -11.20
N TRP A 215 -2.76 -4.35 -12.49
CA TRP A 215 -3.57 -3.28 -13.02
C TRP A 215 -4.84 -3.80 -13.68
N GLY A 216 -4.77 -4.28 -14.93
CA GLY A 216 -5.90 -4.93 -15.60
C GLY A 216 -7.15 -4.05 -15.77
N LYS A 217 -7.00 -2.73 -15.64
CA LYS A 217 -8.07 -1.72 -15.66
C LYS A 217 -7.85 -0.73 -16.81
N PRO A 218 -8.91 -0.08 -17.30
CA PRO A 218 -8.77 0.91 -18.37
C PRO A 218 -7.94 2.12 -17.91
N ALA A 219 -7.28 2.77 -18.87
CA ALA A 219 -6.66 4.07 -18.69
C ALA A 219 -7.34 5.11 -19.59
N ILE A 220 -7.64 6.28 -19.03
CA ILE A 220 -8.19 7.43 -19.75
C ILE A 220 -7.08 8.48 -19.83
N TRP A 221 -6.65 8.79 -21.04
CA TRP A 221 -5.65 9.80 -21.31
C TRP A 221 -6.33 11.07 -21.76
N THR A 222 -6.04 12.19 -21.14
CA THR A 222 -6.60 13.49 -21.53
C THR A 222 -5.47 14.39 -22.01
N CYS A 223 -5.62 14.95 -23.21
CA CYS A 223 -4.66 15.89 -23.77
C CYS A 223 -5.35 16.99 -24.57
N ASN A 224 -4.65 18.10 -24.71
CA ASN A 224 -5.02 19.19 -25.59
C ASN A 224 -4.48 18.96 -27.01
N LYS A 225 -4.95 19.74 -27.99
CA LYS A 225 -4.48 19.61 -29.37
C LYS A 225 -2.97 19.85 -29.51
N ASP A 226 -2.40 20.70 -28.67
CA ASP A 226 -0.97 21.03 -28.71
C ASP A 226 -0.09 19.85 -28.28
N ASN A 227 -0.50 19.12 -27.23
CA ASN A 227 0.16 17.94 -26.70
C ASN A 227 -0.54 16.62 -27.10
N ASP A 228 -1.18 16.60 -28.27
CA ASP A 228 -1.83 15.41 -28.82
C ASP A 228 -0.84 14.23 -28.86
N LEU A 229 -1.21 13.14 -28.19
CA LEU A 229 -0.37 11.95 -28.03
C LEU A 229 -0.04 11.30 -29.38
N ARG A 230 -0.91 11.44 -30.39
CA ARG A 230 -0.73 10.89 -31.74
C ARG A 230 0.43 11.55 -32.49
N LYS A 231 0.89 12.73 -32.05
CA LYS A 231 2.08 13.39 -32.61
C LYS A 231 3.37 12.64 -32.25
N ASN A 232 3.34 11.80 -31.22
CA ASN A 232 4.46 10.92 -30.89
C ASN A 232 4.46 9.69 -31.83
N PRO A 233 5.54 9.44 -32.60
CA PRO A 233 5.59 8.32 -33.55
C PRO A 233 5.34 6.96 -32.92
N ALA A 234 5.87 6.73 -31.71
CA ALA A 234 5.72 5.45 -31.01
C ALA A 234 4.27 5.24 -30.54
N VAL A 235 3.58 6.31 -30.12
CA VAL A 235 2.15 6.24 -29.80
C VAL A 235 1.35 5.98 -31.06
N LYS A 236 1.63 6.68 -32.17
CA LYS A 236 0.92 6.48 -33.43
C LYS A 236 1.03 5.03 -33.94
N GLU A 237 2.23 4.45 -33.90
CA GLU A 237 2.48 3.06 -34.26
C GLU A 237 1.75 2.09 -33.34
N PHE A 238 1.78 2.34 -32.02
CA PHE A 238 1.04 1.54 -31.05
C PHE A 238 -0.47 1.58 -31.31
N LEU A 239 -1.02 2.77 -31.54
CA LEU A 239 -2.45 2.94 -31.81
C LEU A 239 -2.91 2.18 -33.06
N ALA A 240 -2.07 2.05 -34.08
CA ALA A 240 -2.38 1.31 -35.31
C ALA A 240 -2.61 -0.20 -35.09
N SER A 241 -2.12 -0.76 -33.98
CA SER A 241 -2.23 -2.19 -33.65
C SER A 241 -3.01 -2.46 -32.34
N SER A 242 -3.55 -1.41 -31.72
CA SER A 242 -4.23 -1.48 -30.43
C SER A 242 -5.73 -1.19 -30.57
N SER A 243 -6.52 -1.69 -29.63
CA SER A 243 -7.97 -1.43 -29.57
C SER A 243 -8.33 -0.12 -28.86
N VAL A 244 -7.38 0.80 -28.69
CA VAL A 244 -7.58 2.06 -27.93
C VAL A 244 -8.57 2.96 -28.66
N VAL A 245 -9.57 3.46 -27.94
CA VAL A 245 -10.55 4.40 -28.48
C VAL A 245 -9.99 5.83 -28.38
N VAL A 246 -10.08 6.59 -29.47
CA VAL A 246 -9.67 8.01 -29.50
C VAL A 246 -10.89 8.84 -29.83
N VAL A 247 -11.20 9.83 -28.99
CA VAL A 247 -12.33 10.73 -29.17
C VAL A 247 -11.85 12.17 -29.14
N GLU A 248 -12.20 12.93 -30.17
CA GLU A 248 -11.98 14.37 -30.22
C GLU A 248 -13.19 15.11 -29.65
N ILE A 249 -12.93 16.00 -28.71
CA ILE A 249 -13.92 16.81 -27.99
C ILE A 249 -13.81 18.24 -28.51
N ASP A 250 -14.84 18.67 -29.23
CA ASP A 250 -14.99 19.99 -29.83
C ASP A 250 -15.82 20.95 -28.96
N ARG A 251 -16.68 20.41 -28.10
CA ARG A 251 -17.60 21.14 -27.22
C ARG A 251 -17.33 20.83 -25.75
N ASN A 252 -17.93 21.61 -24.85
CA ASN A 252 -17.86 21.31 -23.42
C ASN A 252 -18.66 20.06 -23.09
N LEU A 253 -18.09 19.19 -22.26
CA LEU A 253 -18.76 18.00 -21.73
C LEU A 253 -19.75 18.32 -20.61
N TRP A 254 -19.96 19.60 -20.29
CA TRP A 254 -20.79 20.06 -19.18
C TRP A 254 -21.69 21.20 -19.64
N CYS A 255 -22.87 21.30 -19.03
CA CYS A 255 -23.79 22.40 -19.29
C CYS A 255 -23.24 23.71 -18.71
N LYS A 256 -23.00 24.72 -19.55
CA LYS A 256 -22.81 26.09 -19.08
C LYS A 256 -24.13 26.59 -18.50
N ASP A 257 -24.08 27.29 -17.38
CA ASP A 257 -25.24 28.05 -16.91
C ASP A 257 -25.72 28.96 -18.04
N GLU A 258 -27.00 28.86 -18.39
CA GLU A 258 -27.71 30.03 -18.94
C GLU A 258 -27.84 31.00 -17.76
N VAL A 259 -27.06 32.07 -17.81
CA VAL A 259 -27.31 33.29 -17.02
C VAL A 259 -28.38 34.09 -17.74
#